data_AF-A0A8R7QVD0-F1
#
_entry.id   AF-A0A8R7QVD0-F1
#
_cell.length_a   1.000
_cell.length_b   1.000
_cell.length_c   1.000
_cell.angle_alpha   90.00
_cell.angle_beta   90.00
_cell.angle_gamma   90.00
#
_symmetry.space_group_name_H-M   'P 1'
#
loop_
_entity.id
_entity.type
_entity.pdbx_description
1 polymer ?
#
loop_
_entity_poly.entity_id
_entity_poly.type
_entity_poly.pdbx_seq_one_letter_code
_entity_poly.pdbx_strand_id
1 'polypeptide(L)'
;RDESITVVQKGIVLGKALIEASSKGSDQPVWELLADVWVELIVYVAPSSGDQHVKGHEEALARGSEVMTMLWALATHTGITRPPPTAMAIEMIDD
;
A
#
# COMPACT_ATOMS: atom_id res chain seq x y z
N ARG A 1 19.66 -10.11 -14.81
CA ARG A 1 18.32 -10.52 -14.37
C ARG A 1 18.24 -10.11 -12.91
N ASP A 2 17.60 -8.99 -12.63
CA ASP A 2 17.40 -8.53 -11.25
C ASP A 2 16.55 -9.59 -10.53
N GLU A 3 17.11 -10.27 -9.53
CA GLU A 3 16.39 -11.24 -8.70
C GLU A 3 15.50 -10.50 -7.69
N SER A 4 14.62 -9.64 -8.20
CA SER A 4 13.65 -8.95 -7.37
C SER A 4 12.58 -9.95 -6.92
N ILE A 5 12.50 -10.12 -5.61
CA ILE A 5 11.50 -10.94 -4.93
C ILE A 5 10.11 -10.45 -5.34
N THR A 6 9.27 -11.37 -5.84
CA THR A 6 7.90 -11.03 -6.27
C THR A 6 7.05 -10.58 -5.08
N VAL A 7 5.97 -9.83 -5.33
CA VAL A 7 5.03 -9.40 -4.26
C VAL A 7 4.50 -10.59 -3.47
N VAL A 8 4.23 -11.72 -4.13
CA VAL A 8 3.79 -12.96 -3.47
C VAL A 8 4.88 -13.52 -2.56
N GLN A 9 6.14 -13.53 -3.02
CA GLN A 9 7.25 -13.99 -2.19
C GLN A 9 7.52 -13.06 -0.99
N LYS A 10 7.37 -11.73 -1.14
CA LYS A 10 7.43 -10.78 -0.01
C LYS A 10 6.32 -11.08 1.01
N GLY A 11 5.11 -11.37 0.54
CA GLY A 11 4.00 -11.80 1.40
C GLY A 11 4.30 -13.10 2.18
N ILE A 12 4.94 -14.08 1.53
CA ILE A 12 5.36 -15.34 2.20
C ILE A 12 6.39 -15.05 3.30
N VAL A 13 7.36 -14.16 3.06
CA VAL A 13 8.37 -13.79 4.05
C VAL A 13 7.72 -13.11 5.25
N LEU A 14 6.82 -12.15 5.03
CA LEU A 14 6.08 -11.47 6.09
C LEU A 14 5.23 -12.46 6.92
N GLY A 15 4.51 -13.38 6.26
CA GLY A 15 3.71 -14.39 6.95
C GLY A 15 4.54 -15.29 7.87
N LYS A 16 5.75 -15.68 7.45
CA LYS A 16 6.69 -16.44 8.30
C LYS A 16 7.15 -15.62 9.51
N ALA A 17 7.47 -14.34 9.31
CA ALA A 17 7.88 -13.45 10.40
C ALA A 17 6.77 -13.28 11.45
N LEU A 18 5.51 -13.17 11.03
CA LEU A 18 4.35 -13.09 11.93
C LEU A 18 4.17 -14.38 12.76
N ILE A 19 4.32 -15.55 12.14
CA ILE A 19 4.25 -16.86 12.83
C ILE A 19 5.39 -17.00 13.85
N GLU A 20 6.60 -16.57 13.50
CA GLU A 20 7.74 -16.62 14.42
C GLU A 20 7.55 -15.66 15.60
N ALA A 21 7.05 -14.45 15.35
CA ALA A 21 6.77 -13.46 16.38
C ALA A 21 5.69 -13.94 17.38
N SER A 22 4.62 -14.60 16.91
CA SER A 22 3.56 -15.14 17.79
C SER A 22 4.05 -16.31 18.65
N SER A 23 5.01 -17.10 18.15
CA SER A 23 5.56 -18.26 18.86
C SER A 23 6.44 -17.90 20.08
N LYS A 24 6.89 -16.64 20.19
CA LYS A 24 7.83 -16.17 21.21
C LYS A 24 7.18 -15.65 22.51
N GLY A 25 5.87 -15.86 22.69
CA GLY A 25 5.20 -15.77 24.00
C GLY A 25 4.46 -14.47 24.32
N SER A 26 4.41 -13.51 23.38
CA SER A 26 3.50 -12.36 23.46
C SER A 26 2.97 -12.04 22.06
N ASP A 27 1.67 -11.86 21.91
CA ASP A 27 1.05 -11.50 20.62
C ASP A 27 1.22 -10.01 20.28
N GLN A 28 1.64 -9.19 21.24
CA GLN A 28 1.75 -7.74 21.08
C GLN A 28 2.68 -7.32 19.92
N PRO A 29 3.88 -7.90 19.73
CA PRO A 29 4.72 -7.63 18.56
C PRO A 29 4.09 -8.04 17.23
N VAL A 30 3.17 -9.02 17.22
CA VAL A 30 2.47 -9.46 16.00
C VAL A 30 1.44 -8.43 15.57
N TRP A 31 0.66 -7.90 16.53
CA TRP A 31 -0.34 -6.88 16.26
C TRP A 31 0.27 -5.53 15.91
N GLU A 32 1.41 -5.17 16.51
CA GLU A 32 2.20 -4.00 16.10
C GLU A 32 2.67 -4.13 14.64
N LEU A 33 3.32 -5.24 14.29
CA LEU A 33 3.76 -5.49 12.92
C LEU A 33 2.59 -5.50 11.91
N LEU A 34 1.46 -6.10 12.30
CA LEU A 34 0.27 -6.12 11.46
C LEU A 34 -0.30 -4.71 11.28
N ALA A 35 -0.32 -3.89 12.34
CA ALA A 35 -0.76 -2.50 12.27
C ALA A 35 0.13 -1.68 11.31
N ASP A 36 1.46 -1.83 11.40
CA ASP A 36 2.40 -1.14 10.52
C ASP A 36 2.15 -1.51 9.05
N VAL A 37 1.99 -2.80 8.75
CA VAL A 37 1.68 -3.27 7.39
C VAL A 37 0.35 -2.72 6.89
N TRP A 38 -0.68 -2.71 7.73
CA TRP A 38 -1.99 -2.15 7.35
C TRP A 38 -1.90 -0.65 7.08
N VAL A 39 -1.20 0.10 7.93
CA VAL A 39 -1.02 1.54 7.75
C VAL A 39 -0.27 1.83 6.45
N GLU A 40 0.84 1.14 6.20
CA GLU A 40 1.60 1.28 4.95
C GLU A 40 0.75 0.95 3.73
N LEU A 41 -0.03 -0.14 3.78
CA LEU A 41 -0.90 -0.54 2.68
C LEU A 41 -2.00 0.50 2.42
N ILE A 42 -2.65 1.01 3.46
CA ILE A 42 -3.71 2.02 3.36
C ILE A 42 -3.15 3.31 2.75
N VAL A 43 -2.01 3.78 3.25
CA VAL A 43 -1.33 4.99 2.76
C VAL A 43 -0.85 4.81 1.32
N TYR A 44 -0.41 3.61 0.95
CA TYR A 44 -0.01 3.29 -0.42
C TYR A 44 -1.21 3.23 -1.38
N VAL A 45 -2.31 2.60 -0.98
CA VAL A 45 -3.49 2.42 -1.84
C VAL A 45 -4.27 3.72 -2.02
N ALA A 46 -4.34 4.59 -1.01
CA ALA A 46 -5.08 5.84 -1.04
C ALA A 46 -4.77 6.76 -2.25
N PRO A 47 -3.51 7.07 -2.61
CA PRO A 47 -3.18 7.90 -3.79
C PRO A 47 -3.30 7.15 -5.12
N SER A 48 -4.32 6.29 -5.28
CA SER A 48 -4.56 5.57 -6.52
C SER A 48 -5.16 6.48 -7.60
N SER A 49 -4.38 6.78 -8.62
CA SER A 49 -4.70 7.78 -9.66
C SER A 49 -5.04 7.20 -11.04
N GLY A 50 -5.13 5.87 -11.20
CA GLY A 50 -5.55 5.28 -12.48
C GLY A 50 -7.03 5.59 -12.77
N ASP A 51 -7.39 5.77 -14.05
CA ASP A 51 -8.72 6.23 -14.49
C ASP A 51 -9.89 5.46 -13.87
N GLN A 52 -9.75 4.14 -13.68
CA GLN A 52 -10.76 3.30 -13.05
C GLN A 52 -10.87 3.53 -11.53
N HIS A 53 -9.77 3.87 -10.86
CA HIS A 53 -9.74 4.16 -9.43
C HIS A 53 -10.33 5.54 -9.12
N VAL A 54 -10.01 6.53 -9.94
CA VAL A 54 -10.56 7.89 -9.80
C VAL A 54 -12.08 7.86 -9.94
N LYS A 55 -12.62 7.18 -10.96
CA LYS A 55 -14.07 7.00 -11.14
C LYS A 55 -14.74 6.28 -9.96
N GLY A 56 -14.11 5.22 -9.44
CA GLY A 56 -14.63 4.50 -8.28
C GLY A 56 -14.71 5.36 -7.02
N HIS A 57 -13.68 6.18 -6.76
CA HIS A 57 -13.69 7.10 -5.62
C HIS A 57 -14.65 8.28 -5.80
N GLU A 58 -14.79 8.80 -7.03
CA GLU A 58 -15.76 9.84 -7.39
C GLU A 58 -17.21 9.37 -7.15
N GLU A 59 -17.55 8.17 -7.58
CA GLU A 59 -18.88 7.59 -7.37
C GLU A 59 -19.18 7.33 -5.88
N ALA A 60 -18.17 6.94 -5.09
CA ALA A 60 -18.31 6.72 -3.66
C ALA A 60 -18.49 8.03 -2.88
N LEU A 61 -17.79 9.11 -3.26
CA LEU A 61 -17.94 10.44 -2.65
C LEU A 61 -19.39 10.93 -2.68
N ALA A 62 -20.10 10.69 -3.79
CA ALA A 62 -21.48 11.11 -3.96
C ALA A 62 -22.48 10.39 -3.03
N ARG A 63 -22.10 9.26 -2.42
CA ARG A 63 -22.98 8.38 -1.62
C ARG A 63 -22.72 8.45 -0.10
N GLY A 64 -21.68 9.16 0.34
CA GLY A 64 -21.21 9.19 1.73
C GLY A 64 -19.87 8.48 1.90
N SER A 65 -19.01 9.01 2.78
CA SER A 65 -17.56 8.71 2.76
C SER A 65 -17.17 7.42 3.49
N GLU A 66 -16.54 6.50 2.77
CA GLU A 66 -15.66 5.48 3.35
C GLU A 66 -14.28 6.08 3.65
N VAL A 67 -13.57 5.60 4.68
CA VAL A 67 -12.27 6.14 5.14
C VAL A 67 -11.25 6.28 3.99
N MET A 68 -11.24 5.33 3.05
CA MET A 68 -10.36 5.34 1.88
C MET A 68 -10.63 6.51 0.93
N THR A 69 -11.88 6.88 0.74
CA THR A 69 -12.27 7.98 -0.14
C THR A 69 -11.81 9.33 0.43
N MET A 70 -11.83 9.47 1.76
CA MET A 70 -11.28 10.65 2.44
C MET A 70 -9.74 10.74 2.28
N LEU A 71 -9.04 9.62 2.46
CA LEU A 71 -7.60 9.54 2.28
C LEU A 71 -7.18 9.81 0.83
N TRP A 72 -7.93 9.29 -0.14
CA TRP A 72 -7.75 9.60 -1.56
C TRP A 72 -7.91 11.09 -1.83
N ALA A 73 -9.01 11.71 -1.37
CA ALA A 73 -9.26 13.13 -1.57
C ALA A 73 -8.16 14.01 -0.95
N LEU A 74 -7.69 13.65 0.25
CA LEU A 74 -6.57 14.33 0.92
C LEU A 74 -5.27 14.19 0.11
N ALA A 75 -4.95 12.98 -0.35
CA ALA A 75 -3.76 12.72 -1.14
C ALA A 75 -3.79 13.49 -2.47
N THR A 76 -4.93 13.48 -3.17
CA THR A 76 -5.14 14.26 -4.40
C THR A 76 -5.00 15.76 -4.15
N HIS A 77 -5.59 16.29 -3.09
CA HIS A 77 -5.51 17.71 -2.75
C HIS A 77 -4.09 18.16 -2.38
N THR A 78 -3.31 17.30 -1.71
CA THR A 78 -1.93 17.60 -1.27
C THR A 78 -0.87 17.22 -2.31
N GLY A 79 -1.26 16.60 -3.41
CA GLY A 79 -0.34 16.14 -4.46
C GLY A 79 0.48 14.90 -4.09
N ILE A 80 0.08 14.15 -3.05
CA ILE A 80 0.72 12.89 -2.69
C ILE A 80 0.37 11.85 -3.74
N THR A 81 1.39 11.28 -4.39
CA THR A 81 1.25 10.25 -5.42
C THR A 81 2.00 8.98 -5.04
N ARG A 82 1.62 7.85 -5.65
CA ARG A 82 2.39 6.62 -5.52
C ARG A 82 3.74 6.76 -6.25
N PRO A 83 4.81 6.15 -5.72
CA PRO A 83 6.05 5.98 -6.46
C PRO A 83 5.78 5.31 -7.82
N PRO A 84 6.49 5.71 -8.88
CA PRO A 84 6.38 5.02 -10.16
C PRO A 84 6.79 3.55 -9.98
N PRO A 85 6.20 2.62 -10.74
CA PRO A 85 6.66 1.24 -10.77
C PRO A 85 8.17 1.22 -11.04
N THR A 86 8.92 0.37 -10.34
CA THR A 86 10.39 0.32 -10.43
C THR A 86 10.91 0.19 -11.86
N ALA A 87 10.13 -0.42 -12.77
CA ALA A 87 10.44 -0.47 -14.20
C ALA A 87 10.45 0.91 -14.89
N MET A 88 9.54 1.82 -14.53
CA MET A 88 9.47 3.17 -15.09
C MET A 88 10.55 4.11 -14.53
N ALA A 89 10.99 3.88 -13.29
CA ALA A 89 12.07 4.67 -12.69
C ALA A 89 13.42 4.42 -13.38
N ILE A 90 13.62 3.26 -14.00
CA ILE A 90 14.84 2.93 -14.74
C ILE A 90 14.86 3.61 -16.11
N GLU A 91 13.72 3.68 -16.81
CA GLU A 91 13.63 4.36 -18.12
C GLU A 91 13.82 5.88 -18.04
N MET A 92 13.46 6.52 -16.92
CA MET A 92 13.61 7.97 -16.72
C MET A 92 15.01 8.41 -16.28
N ILE A 93 15.93 7.48 -16.01
CA ILE A 93 17.32 7.78 -15.62
C ILE A 93 18.26 7.79 -16.85
N ASP A 94 17.82 7.25 -17.98
CA ASP A 94 18.60 7.16 -19.23
C ASP A 94 18.33 8.29 -20.24
N ASP A 95 17.62 9.36 -19.84
CA ASP A 95 17.34 10.58 -20.65
C ASP A 95 18.08 11.83 -20.10
#